data_AF-X7XN90-F1
#
_entry.id   AF-X7XN90-F1
#
_cell.length_a   1.000
_cell.length_b   1.000
_cell.length_c   1.000
_cell.angle_alpha   90.00
_cell.angle_beta   90.00
_cell.angle_gamma   90.00
#
_symmetry.space_group_name_H-M   'P 1'
#
loop_
_entity.id
_entity.type
_entity.pdbx_description
1 polymer ?
#
loop_
_entity_poly.entity_id
_entity_poly.type
_entity_poly.pdbx_seq_one_letter_code
_entity_poly.pdbx_strand_id
1 'polypeptide(L)'
;MMAVATQYMAWLSAAATQAEQVAAQAAATATAFEAALAATVQPAVVAANRGLMQVLAATNWLGFNTPAIMDIEAAYEQMWAMDVVAMATYHADASAAASLLAPWQQVLRNLGIDIGKNGAINLASATPAAETSVSATPAAATWASATPAAATSAAATPATTTSAWQPGQQQPRHRQHRQS
;
A
#
# COMPACT_ATOMS: atom_id res chain seq x y z
N MET A 1 -54.36 -2.26 10.99
CA MET A 1 -53.26 -2.37 11.98
C MET A 1 -52.17 -3.34 11.53
N MET A 2 -52.48 -4.58 11.13
CA MET A 2 -51.46 -5.56 10.69
C MET A 2 -50.56 -5.10 9.52
N ALA A 3 -51.12 -4.43 8.50
CA ALA A 3 -50.35 -3.97 7.34
C ALA A 3 -49.24 -2.94 7.68
N VAL A 4 -49.47 -2.10 8.69
CA VAL A 4 -48.47 -1.11 9.15
C VAL A 4 -47.37 -1.81 9.94
N ALA A 5 -47.72 -2.80 10.77
CA ALA A 5 -46.75 -3.59 11.52
C ALA A 5 -45.83 -4.41 10.59
N THR A 6 -46.37 -5.02 9.54
CA THR A 6 -45.57 -5.77 8.55
C THR A 6 -44.59 -4.87 7.80
N GLN A 7 -44.98 -3.64 7.48
CA GLN A 7 -44.11 -2.69 6.80
C GLN A 7 -42.99 -2.18 7.71
N TYR A 8 -43.27 -1.96 8.99
CA TYR A 8 -42.26 -1.58 9.96
C TYR A 8 -41.25 -2.71 10.22
N MET A 9 -41.72 -3.96 10.31
CA MET A 9 -40.84 -5.13 10.42
C MET A 9 -39.94 -5.28 9.19
N ALA A 10 -40.48 -5.09 7.98
CA ALA A 10 -39.69 -5.11 6.75
C ALA A 10 -38.60 -4.02 6.75
N TRP A 11 -38.95 -2.80 7.18
CA TRP A 11 -37.99 -1.70 7.32
C TRP A 11 -36.87 -2.00 8.32
N LEU A 12 -37.22 -2.50 9.51
CA LEU A 12 -36.23 -2.90 10.52
C LEU A 12 -35.32 -4.03 10.02
N SER A 13 -35.87 -5.00 9.28
CA SER A 13 -35.08 -6.09 8.71
C SER A 13 -34.07 -5.59 7.68
N ALA A 14 -34.47 -4.65 6.80
CA ALA A 14 -33.57 -4.04 5.82
C ALA A 14 -32.47 -3.21 6.51
N ALA A 15 -32.81 -2.47 7.56
CA ALA A 15 -31.85 -1.73 8.36
C ALA A 15 -30.84 -2.67 9.06
N ALA A 16 -31.32 -3.80 9.60
CA ALA A 16 -30.46 -4.80 10.23
C ALA A 16 -29.46 -5.41 9.25
N THR A 17 -29.91 -5.86 8.07
CA THR A 17 -29.03 -6.41 7.03
C THR A 17 -27.95 -5.40 6.60
N GLN A 18 -28.32 -4.13 6.50
CA GLN A 18 -27.36 -3.08 6.15
C GLN A 18 -26.34 -2.82 7.26
N ALA A 19 -26.77 -2.82 8.52
CA ALA A 19 -25.88 -2.70 9.66
C ALA A 19 -24.90 -3.88 9.73
N GLU A 20 -25.36 -5.11 9.46
CA GLU A 20 -24.52 -6.31 9.40
C GLU A 20 -23.45 -6.20 8.32
N GLN A 21 -23.81 -5.70 7.12
CA GLN A 21 -22.84 -5.47 6.04
C GLN A 21 -21.77 -4.46 6.43
N VAL A 22 -22.14 -3.34 7.05
CA VAL A 22 -21.17 -2.33 7.50
C VAL A 22 -20.27 -2.88 8.61
N ALA A 23 -20.83 -3.65 9.55
CA ALA A 23 -20.06 -4.28 10.61
C ALA A 23 -19.03 -5.28 10.05
N ALA A 24 -19.40 -6.06 9.03
CA ALA A 24 -18.48 -6.97 8.35
C ALA A 24 -17.31 -6.23 7.68
N GLN A 25 -17.58 -5.10 7.02
CA GLN A 25 -16.52 -4.31 6.40
C GLN A 25 -15.64 -3.58 7.41
N ALA A 26 -16.20 -3.12 8.52
CA ALA A 26 -15.41 -2.58 9.63
C ALA A 26 -14.44 -3.64 10.18
N ALA A 27 -14.92 -4.88 10.38
CA ALA A 27 -14.08 -5.99 10.80
C ALA A 27 -12.98 -6.28 9.77
N ALA A 28 -13.30 -6.30 8.48
CA ALA A 28 -12.30 -6.48 7.41
C ALA A 28 -11.21 -5.39 7.46
N THR A 29 -11.59 -4.11 7.62
CA THR A 29 -10.61 -3.02 7.75
C THR A 29 -9.74 -3.13 9.01
N ALA A 30 -10.31 -3.58 10.13
CA ALA A 30 -9.55 -3.82 11.35
C ALA A 30 -8.51 -4.95 11.16
N THR A 31 -8.90 -6.04 10.49
CA THR A 31 -7.96 -7.12 10.17
C THR A 31 -6.85 -6.67 9.23
N ALA A 32 -7.17 -5.83 8.23
CA ALA A 32 -6.17 -5.24 7.34
C ALA A 32 -5.19 -4.33 8.09
N PHE A 33 -5.68 -3.54 9.05
CA PHE A 33 -4.83 -2.70 9.91
C PHE A 33 -3.88 -3.54 10.77
N GLU A 34 -4.39 -4.59 11.43
CA GLU A 34 -3.57 -5.49 12.25
C GLU A 34 -2.51 -6.21 11.41
N ALA A 35 -2.87 -6.65 10.20
CA ALA A 35 -1.92 -7.25 9.26
C ALA A 35 -0.82 -6.25 8.84
N ALA A 36 -1.19 -5.00 8.56
CA ALA A 36 -0.25 -3.93 8.22
C ALA A 36 0.69 -3.64 9.39
N LEU A 37 0.15 -3.51 10.61
CA LEU A 37 0.94 -3.30 11.82
C LEU A 37 1.98 -4.42 12.02
N ALA A 38 1.57 -5.68 11.83
CA ALA A 38 2.45 -6.83 11.95
C ALA A 38 3.52 -6.89 10.85
N ALA A 39 3.22 -6.38 9.65
CA ALA A 39 4.13 -6.35 8.51
C ALA A 39 5.10 -5.15 8.54
N THR A 40 4.77 -4.06 9.23
CA THR A 40 5.64 -2.88 9.33
C THR A 40 6.95 -3.18 10.06
N VAL A 41 8.03 -2.58 9.59
CA VAL A 41 9.35 -2.79 10.18
C VAL A 41 9.43 -2.09 11.53
N GLN A 42 9.90 -2.82 12.56
CA GLN A 42 10.04 -2.27 13.90
C GLN A 42 11.07 -1.11 13.95
N PRO A 43 10.73 0.02 14.58
CA PRO A 43 11.62 1.19 14.66
C PRO A 43 12.99 0.90 15.28
N ALA A 44 13.06 -0.05 16.21
CA ALA A 44 14.31 -0.47 16.85
C ALA A 44 15.30 -1.09 15.85
N VAL A 45 14.82 -1.82 14.84
CA VAL A 45 15.66 -2.43 13.81
C VAL A 45 16.23 -1.36 12.88
N VAL A 46 15.41 -0.37 12.51
CA VAL A 46 15.85 0.79 11.73
C VAL A 46 16.90 1.59 12.49
N ALA A 47 16.67 1.85 13.78
CA ALA A 47 17.63 2.56 14.62
C ALA A 47 18.97 1.81 14.74
N ALA A 48 18.94 0.47 14.88
CA ALA A 48 20.14 -0.35 14.90
C ALA A 48 20.92 -0.26 13.58
N ASN A 49 20.25 -0.33 12.43
CA ASN A 49 20.86 -0.17 11.11
C ASN A 49 21.55 1.20 10.97
N ARG A 50 20.85 2.29 11.32
CA ARG A 50 21.41 3.65 11.25
C ARG A 50 22.57 3.86 12.22
N GLY A 51 22.51 3.24 13.40
CA GLY A 51 23.62 3.26 14.36
C GLY A 51 24.86 2.52 13.84
N LEU A 52 24.68 1.33 13.25
CA LEU A 52 25.79 0.58 12.65
C LEU A 52 26.41 1.31 11.45
N MET A 53 25.60 1.95 10.61
CA MET A 53 26.08 2.78 9.50
C MET A 53 27.03 3.89 10.01
N GLN A 54 26.69 4.56 11.10
CA GLN A 54 27.54 5.59 11.71
C GLN A 54 28.87 5.02 12.22
N VAL A 55 28.84 3.85 12.88
CA VAL A 55 30.05 3.19 13.40
C VAL A 55 30.97 2.74 12.26
N LEU A 56 30.41 2.12 11.21
CA LEU A 56 31.18 1.68 10.04
C LEU A 56 31.81 2.87 9.31
N ALA A 57 31.05 3.95 9.13
CA ALA A 57 31.56 5.18 8.50
C ALA A 57 32.67 5.83 9.33
N ALA A 58 32.50 5.91 10.66
CA ALA A 58 33.50 6.48 11.57
C ALA A 58 34.81 5.67 11.62
N THR A 59 34.77 4.38 11.27
CA THR A 59 35.94 3.49 11.25
C THR A 59 36.50 3.26 9.85
N ASN A 60 35.93 3.88 8.80
CA ASN A 60 36.31 3.66 7.40
C ASN A 60 37.56 4.45 6.96
N TRP A 61 38.60 4.50 7.78
CA TRP A 61 39.82 5.27 7.49
C TRP A 61 40.58 4.76 6.25
N LEU A 62 40.51 3.45 6.00
CA LEU A 62 41.24 2.77 4.93
C LEU A 62 40.32 2.32 3.78
N GLY A 63 39.02 2.61 3.83
CA GLY A 63 38.07 2.20 2.80
C GLY A 63 37.64 0.72 2.86
N PHE A 64 38.17 -0.09 3.77
CA PHE A 64 37.84 -1.53 3.87
C PHE A 64 36.41 -1.80 4.34
N ASN A 65 35.77 -0.84 5.01
CA ASN A 65 34.38 -1.00 5.47
C ASN A 65 33.36 -0.66 4.39
N THR A 66 33.78 -0.15 3.23
CA THR A 66 32.90 0.15 2.08
C THR A 66 31.93 -0.97 1.72
N PRO A 67 32.34 -2.24 1.53
CA PRO A 67 31.40 -3.34 1.26
C PRO A 67 30.38 -3.54 2.38
N ALA A 68 30.80 -3.49 3.65
CA ALA A 68 29.89 -3.61 4.79
C ALA A 68 28.89 -2.44 4.89
N ILE A 69 29.30 -1.23 4.53
CA ILE A 69 28.40 -0.07 4.46
C ILE A 69 27.33 -0.28 3.38
N MET A 70 27.72 -0.78 2.21
CA MET A 70 26.77 -1.08 1.12
C MET A 70 25.78 -2.16 1.52
N ASP A 71 26.21 -3.20 2.24
CA ASP A 71 25.31 -4.25 2.75
C ASP A 71 24.29 -3.69 3.75
N ILE A 72 24.71 -2.81 4.66
CA ILE A 72 23.81 -2.16 5.63
C ILE A 72 22.84 -1.20 4.94
N GLU A 73 23.29 -0.45 3.93
CA GLU A 73 22.41 0.42 3.15
C GLU A 73 21.39 -0.42 2.35
N ALA A 74 21.80 -1.53 1.74
CA ALA A 74 20.89 -2.45 1.06
C ALA A 74 19.84 -3.03 2.03
N ALA A 75 20.22 -3.36 3.26
CA ALA A 75 19.27 -3.78 4.29
C ALA A 75 18.29 -2.67 4.68
N TYR A 76 18.72 -1.40 4.70
CA TYR A 76 17.82 -0.26 4.93
C TYR A 76 16.80 -0.10 3.80
N GLU A 77 17.24 -0.19 2.55
CA GLU A 77 16.36 -0.14 1.37
C GLU A 77 15.35 -1.29 1.36
N GLN A 78 15.76 -2.49 1.80
CA GLN A 78 14.84 -3.62 1.96
C GLN A 78 13.79 -3.35 3.05
N MET A 79 14.19 -2.79 4.20
CA MET A 79 13.24 -2.40 5.25
C MET A 79 12.24 -1.35 4.75
N TRP A 80 12.72 -0.36 3.99
CA TRP A 80 11.86 0.63 3.36
C TRP A 80 10.88 -0.01 2.36
N ALA A 81 11.36 -0.90 1.50
CA ALA A 81 10.51 -1.60 0.55
C ALA A 81 9.43 -2.45 1.25
N MET A 82 9.77 -3.15 2.34
CA MET A 82 8.79 -3.91 3.14
C MET A 82 7.71 -3.01 3.73
N ASP A 83 8.08 -1.83 4.25
CA ASP A 83 7.12 -0.87 4.80
C ASP A 83 6.18 -0.31 3.72
N VAL A 84 6.73 0.01 2.54
CA VAL A 84 5.94 0.43 1.38
C VAL A 84 4.96 -0.66 0.95
N VAL A 85 5.38 -1.92 0.90
CA VAL A 85 4.50 -3.06 0.57
C VAL A 85 3.41 -3.24 1.62
N ALA A 86 3.73 -3.10 2.91
CA ALA A 86 2.76 -3.18 3.99
C ALA A 86 1.67 -2.10 3.85
N MET A 87 2.07 -0.84 3.60
CA MET A 87 1.12 0.26 3.42
C MET A 87 0.32 0.17 2.12
N ALA A 88 0.93 -0.32 1.03
CA ALA A 88 0.22 -0.54 -0.23
C ALA A 88 -0.85 -1.63 -0.10
N THR A 89 -0.53 -2.72 0.60
CA THR A 89 -1.48 -3.82 0.87
C THR A 89 -2.63 -3.33 1.75
N TYR A 90 -2.31 -2.63 2.84
CA TYR A 90 -3.33 -1.99 3.69
C TYR A 90 -4.28 -1.10 2.88
N HIS A 91 -3.74 -0.23 2.03
CA HIS A 91 -4.54 0.66 1.20
C HIS A 91 -5.44 -0.12 0.23
N ALA A 92 -4.93 -1.18 -0.40
CA ALA A 92 -5.71 -2.02 -1.29
C ALA A 92 -6.87 -2.69 -0.56
N ASP A 93 -6.61 -3.30 0.59
CA ASP A 93 -7.62 -4.02 1.39
C ASP A 93 -8.67 -3.05 1.97
N ALA A 94 -8.22 -1.91 2.52
CA ALA A 94 -9.11 -0.89 3.05
C ALA A 94 -9.98 -0.28 1.95
N SER A 95 -9.42 -0.02 0.76
CA SER A 95 -10.17 0.48 -0.39
C SER A 95 -11.18 -0.55 -0.91
N ALA A 96 -10.82 -1.84 -0.92
CA ALA A 96 -11.73 -2.92 -1.29
C ALA A 96 -12.92 -2.99 -0.32
N ALA A 97 -12.66 -2.97 1.00
CA ALA A 97 -13.71 -2.94 2.01
C ALA A 97 -14.61 -1.69 1.87
N ALA A 98 -14.01 -0.52 1.62
CA ALA A 98 -14.75 0.72 1.40
C ALA A 98 -15.62 0.69 0.13
N SER A 99 -15.17 0.04 -0.94
CA SER A 99 -15.92 -0.07 -2.20
C SER A 99 -17.21 -0.89 -2.09
N LEU A 100 -17.30 -1.74 -1.06
CA LEU A 100 -18.48 -2.56 -0.78
C LEU A 100 -19.54 -1.82 0.04
N LEU A 101 -19.23 -0.61 0.57
CA LEU A 101 -20.22 0.20 1.26
C LEU A 101 -21.12 0.90 0.24
N ALA A 102 -22.43 0.71 0.41
CA ALA A 102 -23.42 1.48 -0.34
C ALA A 102 -23.29 2.98 -0.01
N PRO A 103 -23.40 3.88 -1.01
CA PRO A 103 -23.50 5.31 -0.74
C PRO A 103 -24.64 5.60 0.24
N TRP A 104 -24.44 6.55 1.15
CA TRP A 104 -25.42 6.88 2.19
C TRP A 104 -26.80 7.27 1.62
N GLN A 105 -26.86 7.93 0.45
CA GLN A 105 -28.15 8.19 -0.20
C GLN A 105 -28.88 6.90 -0.60
N GLN A 106 -28.15 5.86 -1.00
CA GLN A 106 -28.74 4.57 -1.36
C GLN A 106 -29.21 3.82 -0.10
N VAL A 107 -28.46 3.91 1.00
CA VAL A 107 -28.87 3.43 2.34
C VAL A 107 -30.22 4.05 2.72
N LEU A 108 -30.32 5.38 2.65
CA LEU A 108 -31.55 6.10 2.98
C LEU A 108 -32.72 5.69 2.08
N ARG A 109 -32.50 5.58 0.77
CA ARG A 109 -33.54 5.15 -0.18
C ARG A 109 -34.03 3.73 0.09
N ASN A 110 -33.14 2.80 0.46
CA ASN A 110 -33.53 1.44 0.86
C ASN A 110 -34.38 1.43 2.15
N LEU A 111 -34.19 2.43 3.00
CA LEU A 111 -34.99 2.69 4.21
C LEU A 111 -36.25 3.51 3.93
N GLY A 112 -36.58 3.78 2.66
CA GLY A 112 -37.75 4.57 2.26
C GLY A 112 -37.61 6.07 2.49
N ILE A 113 -36.40 6.55 2.83
CA ILE A 113 -36.09 7.96 3.08
C ILE A 113 -35.46 8.54 1.81
N ASP A 114 -36.18 9.44 1.13
CA ASP A 114 -35.66 10.17 -0.03
C ASP A 114 -35.40 11.63 0.37
N ILE A 115 -34.15 12.10 0.18
CA ILE A 115 -33.76 13.48 0.43
C ILE A 115 -33.58 14.17 -0.92
N GLY A 116 -34.55 15.01 -1.28
CA GLY A 116 -34.51 15.79 -2.51
C GLY A 116 -33.36 16.81 -2.52
N LYS A 117 -32.94 17.25 -3.72
CA LYS A 117 -31.89 18.26 -3.90
C LYS A 117 -32.18 19.61 -3.21
N ASN A 118 -33.44 19.84 -2.84
CA ASN A 118 -33.94 21.00 -2.12
C ASN A 118 -33.97 20.80 -0.58
N GLY A 119 -33.46 19.68 -0.06
CA GLY A 119 -33.48 19.34 1.37
C GLY A 119 -34.82 18.82 1.88
N ALA A 120 -35.81 18.57 1.00
CA ALA A 120 -37.07 17.96 1.38
C ALA A 120 -36.89 16.46 1.69
N ILE A 121 -37.40 16.01 2.84
CA ILE A 121 -37.40 14.60 3.24
C ILE A 121 -38.76 14.01 2.91
N ASN A 122 -38.79 12.97 2.07
CA ASN A 122 -39.98 12.20 1.76
C ASN A 122 -39.84 10.77 2.31
N LEU A 123 -40.88 10.29 2.99
CA LEU A 123 -40.95 8.91 3.46
C LEU A 123 -41.88 8.11 2.54
N ALA A 124 -41.29 7.34 1.63
CA ALA A 124 -42.02 6.48 0.71
C ALA A 124 -42.05 5.04 1.23
N SER A 125 -43.12 4.30 0.93
CA SER A 125 -43.21 2.87 1.21
C SER A 125 -42.08 2.12 0.49
N ALA A 126 -41.16 1.52 1.25
CA ALA A 126 -40.04 0.75 0.72
C ALA A 126 -40.50 -0.30 -0.30
N THR A 127 -40.14 -0.13 -1.58
CA THR A 127 -40.19 -1.19 -2.58
C THR A 127 -39.05 -2.18 -2.31
N PRO A 128 -39.28 -3.51 -2.40
CA PRO A 128 -38.23 -4.49 -2.15
C PRO A 128 -37.10 -4.30 -3.16
N ALA A 129 -35.87 -4.11 -2.66
CA ALA A 129 -34.68 -3.98 -3.49
C ALA A 129 -34.41 -5.31 -4.20
N ALA A 130 -34.39 -5.30 -5.54
CA ALA A 130 -33.93 -6.43 -6.32
C ALA A 130 -32.45 -6.71 -6.00
N GLU A 131 -32.15 -7.95 -5.63
CA GLU A 131 -30.80 -8.43 -5.32
C GLU A 131 -29.90 -8.24 -6.55
N THR A 132 -28.93 -7.33 -6.43
CA THR A 132 -27.90 -7.18 -7.46
C THR A 132 -26.77 -8.14 -7.10
N SER A 133 -26.73 -9.29 -7.75
CA SER A 133 -25.65 -10.27 -7.62
C SER A 133 -24.36 -9.70 -8.19
N VAL A 134 -23.52 -9.10 -7.35
CA VAL A 134 -22.19 -8.63 -7.73
C VAL A 134 -21.23 -9.82 -7.63
N SER A 135 -20.85 -10.37 -8.79
CA SER A 135 -19.71 -11.29 -8.90
C SER A 135 -18.43 -10.51 -8.61
N ALA A 136 -17.97 -10.53 -7.36
CA ALA A 136 -16.66 -10.03 -6.99
C ALA A 136 -15.61 -11.04 -7.48
N THR A 137 -14.99 -10.75 -8.62
CA THR A 137 -13.75 -11.42 -9.00
C THR A 137 -12.63 -10.67 -8.27
N PRO A 138 -11.87 -11.30 -7.35
CA PRO A 138 -10.73 -10.64 -6.76
C PRO A 138 -9.70 -10.44 -7.88
N ALA A 139 -9.42 -9.18 -8.23
CA ALA A 139 -8.27 -8.86 -9.05
C ALA A 139 -7.02 -9.06 -8.20
N ALA A 140 -6.48 -10.29 -8.23
CA ALA A 140 -5.18 -10.59 -7.65
C ALA A 140 -4.14 -9.67 -8.33
N ALA A 141 -3.68 -8.66 -7.59
CA ALA A 141 -2.56 -7.83 -8.02
C ALA A 141 -1.33 -8.75 -8.11
N THR A 142 -1.04 -9.20 -9.34
CA THR A 142 0.12 -10.02 -9.64
C THR A 142 1.32 -9.09 -9.75
N TRP A 143 1.90 -8.71 -8.62
CA TRP A 143 3.23 -8.12 -8.62
C TRP A 143 4.23 -9.28 -8.66
N ALA A 144 5.07 -9.29 -9.69
CA ALA A 144 6.05 -10.33 -9.91
C ALA A 144 6.94 -10.49 -8.67
N SER A 145 6.98 -11.70 -8.13
CA SER A 145 7.93 -12.10 -7.10
C SER A 145 9.33 -12.12 -7.70
N ALA A 146 10.07 -11.02 -7.53
CA ALA A 146 11.53 -11.09 -7.60
C ALA A 146 12.01 -11.87 -6.38
N THR A 147 12.11 -13.19 -6.53
CA THR A 147 12.82 -14.06 -5.60
C THR A 147 14.31 -13.71 -5.70
N PRO A 148 14.99 -13.29 -4.62
CA PRO A 148 16.45 -13.28 -4.65
C PRO A 148 16.90 -14.75 -4.68
N ALA A 149 17.42 -15.17 -5.84
CA ALA A 149 18.08 -16.45 -5.99
C ALA A 149 19.21 -16.54 -4.96
N ALA A 150 19.20 -17.62 -4.17
CA ALA A 150 20.29 -17.96 -3.28
C ALA A 150 21.61 -18.03 -4.09
N ALA A 151 22.50 -17.06 -3.87
CA ALA A 151 23.86 -17.14 -4.37
C ALA A 151 24.56 -18.27 -3.61
N THR A 152 24.52 -19.45 -4.22
CA THR A 152 25.29 -20.61 -3.81
C THR A 152 26.76 -20.28 -4.09
N SER A 153 27.59 -20.42 -3.06
CA SER A 153 29.03 -20.22 -3.12
C SER A 153 29.66 -21.14 -4.18
N ALA A 154 30.38 -20.55 -5.13
CA ALA A 154 31.32 -21.27 -5.99
C ALA A 154 32.60 -20.45 -6.16
N ALA A 155 33.72 -21.10 -5.87
CA ALA A 155 35.05 -20.55 -5.77
C ALA A 155 35.71 -20.23 -7.14
N ALA A 156 36.53 -19.17 -7.12
CA ALA A 156 37.81 -18.92 -7.82
C ALA A 156 38.07 -19.49 -9.24
N THR A 157 38.38 -18.60 -10.20
CA THR A 157 39.76 -18.26 -10.66
C THR A 157 39.76 -17.16 -11.75
N PRO A 158 40.88 -16.45 -12.00
CA PRO A 158 40.89 -15.13 -12.63
C PRO A 158 41.13 -15.17 -14.14
N ALA A 159 40.60 -14.18 -14.86
CA ALA A 159 41.06 -13.83 -16.20
C ALA A 159 41.60 -12.40 -16.19
N THR A 160 42.92 -12.31 -16.37
CA THR A 160 43.67 -11.10 -16.63
C THR A 160 43.22 -10.50 -17.96
N THR A 161 42.82 -9.23 -17.98
CA THR A 161 42.99 -8.38 -19.17
C THR A 161 43.30 -6.96 -18.73
N THR A 162 44.60 -6.70 -18.74
CA THR A 162 45.23 -5.40 -18.92
C THR A 162 44.51 -4.58 -20.00
N SER A 163 44.06 -3.38 -19.66
CA SER A 163 44.26 -2.22 -20.54
C SER A 163 44.22 -0.92 -19.73
N ALA A 164 45.43 -0.40 -19.59
CA ALA A 164 45.92 0.90 -19.14
C ALA A 164 44.93 2.06 -18.95
N TRP A 165 45.07 2.65 -17.76
CA TRP A 165 44.91 4.05 -17.41
C TRP A 165 45.58 5.01 -18.40
N GLN A 166 44.91 6.13 -18.75
CA GLN A 166 45.50 7.25 -19.49
C GLN A 166 45.17 8.57 -18.76
N PRO A 167 46.16 9.28 -18.19
CA PRO A 167 45.95 10.61 -17.61
C PRO A 167 46.26 11.71 -18.63
N GLY A 168 45.54 12.82 -18.55
CA GLY A 168 46.01 14.12 -19.04
C GLY A 168 45.90 14.39 -20.54
N GLN A 169 44.77 14.96 -20.96
CA GLN A 169 44.70 16.00 -22.01
C GLN A 169 43.56 16.96 -21.62
N GLN A 170 43.85 18.02 -20.84
CA GLN A 170 44.17 19.37 -21.34
C GLN A 170 43.01 19.98 -22.15
N GLN A 171 42.19 20.81 -21.47
CA GLN A 171 41.39 21.86 -22.10
C GLN A 171 42.31 22.90 -22.77
N PRO A 172 41.83 23.58 -23.82
CA PRO A 172 42.05 25.03 -23.87
C PRO A 172 40.77 25.81 -24.15
N ARG A 173 40.63 26.90 -23.37
CA ARG A 173 39.67 27.99 -23.56
C ARG A 173 39.90 28.68 -24.91
N HIS A 174 38.83 28.91 -25.69
CA HIS A 174 38.81 29.98 -26.69
C HIS A 174 37.41 30.64 -26.80
N ARG A 175 37.37 31.94 -26.44
CA ARG A 175 36.62 33.07 -27.05
C ARG A 175 35.17 32.82 -27.50
N GLN A 176 34.15 33.35 -26.83
CA GLN A 176 33.61 34.72 -27.05
C GLN A 176 33.94 35.36 -28.42
N HIS A 177 32.96 35.37 -29.35
CA HIS A 177 32.55 36.58 -30.10
C HIS A 177 31.36 36.33 -31.05
N ARG A 178 30.48 37.35 -31.12
CA ARG A 178 29.50 37.73 -32.17
C ARG A 178 28.26 36.84 -32.37
N GLN A 179 27.06 37.32 -32.02
CA GLN A 179 26.23 38.29 -32.78
C GLN A 179 25.87 37.81 -34.19
N SER A 180 24.63 37.33 -34.34
CA SER A 180 23.64 37.83 -35.29
C SER A 180 22.25 37.54 -34.72
#